data_AF-A0A2N5DSA9-F1
#
_entry.id   AF-A0A2N5DSA9-F1
#
_cell.length_a   1.000
_cell.length_b   1.000
_cell.length_c   1.000
_cell.angle_alpha   90.00
_cell.angle_beta   90.00
_cell.angle_gamma   90.00
#
_symmetry.space_group_name_H-M   'P 1'
#
loop_
_entity.id
_entity.type
_entity.pdbx_description
1 polymer ?
#
loop_
_entity_poly.entity_id
_entity_poly.type
_entity_poly.pdbx_seq_one_letter_code
_entity_poly.pdbx_strand_id
1 'polypeptide(L)'
;MTRAEFVTRLKRGLAGLPASAIADAVADYEAHFDDAIAAGRSEAETAAALGDPDRLARELRAEAGLKRWEETKNPSAAAGAVFAVLGLGAIDILILLPILMGVIGALFGFFMAGIGIFIAGGFVFSAGPFMDPPGGPAFAILGGIGLMAAATALSAVTGLVTVGLVNLLVWYGRLHYRLLKPAIEPQA
;
A
#
# COMPACT_ATOMS: atom_id res chain seq x y z
N MET A 1 30.56 39.55 -27.37
CA MET A 1 29.77 39.98 -26.20
C MET A 1 30.74 40.46 -25.12
N THR A 2 30.34 41.43 -24.31
CA THR A 2 31.18 41.93 -23.20
C THR A 2 31.01 41.05 -21.95
N ARG A 3 31.92 41.17 -20.97
CA ARG A 3 31.79 40.48 -19.67
C ARG A 3 30.42 40.76 -19.03
N ALA A 4 30.01 42.03 -19.02
CA ALA A 4 28.75 42.45 -18.42
C ALA A 4 27.52 41.81 -19.09
N GLU A 5 27.54 41.67 -20.41
CA GLU A 5 26.47 40.99 -21.15
C GLU A 5 26.41 39.49 -20.83
N PHE A 6 27.57 38.82 -20.78
CA PHE A 6 27.67 37.39 -20.46
C PHE A 6 27.12 37.10 -19.07
N VAL A 7 27.59 37.83 -18.05
CA VAL A 7 27.16 37.67 -16.65
C VAL A 7 25.67 37.97 -16.49
N THR A 8 25.15 38.99 -17.18
CA THR A 8 23.72 39.32 -17.13
C THR A 8 22.85 38.19 -17.70
N ARG A 9 23.28 37.57 -18.81
CA ARG A 9 22.57 36.43 -19.40
C ARG A 9 22.67 35.18 -18.51
N LEU A 10 23.85 34.88 -17.98
CA LEU A 10 24.05 33.77 -17.04
C LEU A 10 23.16 33.90 -15.79
N LYS A 11 23.13 35.08 -15.15
CA LYS A 11 22.26 35.35 -13.99
C LYS A 11 20.78 35.13 -14.31
N ARG A 12 20.33 35.62 -15.47
CA ARG A 12 18.95 35.40 -15.95
C ARG A 12 18.68 33.92 -16.17
N GLY A 13 19.63 33.23 -16.81
CA GLY A 13 19.60 31.81 -17.07
C GLY A 13 19.58 30.95 -15.80
N LEU A 14 20.08 31.44 -14.65
CA LEU A 14 20.10 30.77 -13.34
C LEU A 14 18.96 31.20 -12.39
N ALA A 15 18.13 32.18 -12.77
CA ALA A 15 17.04 32.72 -11.97
C ALA A 15 16.05 31.64 -11.48
N GLY A 16 15.99 31.39 -10.16
CA GLY A 16 15.22 30.29 -9.55
C GLY A 16 16.06 29.30 -8.75
N LEU A 17 17.40 29.40 -8.85
CA LEU A 17 18.33 28.81 -7.89
C LEU A 17 18.47 29.71 -6.64
N PRO A 18 18.97 29.18 -5.50
CA PRO A 18 19.29 29.99 -4.33
C PRO A 18 20.25 31.13 -4.66
N ALA A 19 20.05 32.30 -4.06
CA ALA A 19 20.83 33.49 -4.37
C ALA A 19 22.34 33.31 -4.15
N SER A 20 22.74 32.52 -3.14
CA SER A 20 24.14 32.16 -2.90
C SER A 20 24.74 31.39 -4.07
N ALA A 21 24.06 30.34 -4.55
CA ALA A 21 24.54 29.53 -5.67
C ALA A 21 24.68 30.33 -6.98
N ILE A 22 23.80 31.32 -7.20
CA ILE A 22 23.91 32.24 -8.34
C ILE A 22 25.12 33.16 -8.17
N ALA A 23 25.36 33.68 -6.97
CA ALA A 23 26.50 34.55 -6.68
C ALA A 23 27.83 33.80 -6.83
N ASP A 24 27.92 32.57 -6.32
CA ASP A 24 29.10 31.72 -6.40
C ASP A 24 29.43 31.39 -7.86
N ALA A 25 28.44 30.93 -8.65
CA ALA A 25 28.64 30.64 -10.07
C ALA A 25 29.11 31.88 -10.85
N VAL A 26 28.53 33.06 -10.56
CA VAL A 26 28.95 34.30 -11.21
C VAL A 26 30.37 34.67 -10.84
N ALA A 27 30.76 34.54 -9.57
CA ALA A 27 32.10 34.84 -9.09
C ALA A 27 33.16 33.98 -9.80
N ASP A 28 32.88 32.69 -10.00
CA ASP A 28 33.78 31.77 -10.72
C ASP A 28 34.02 32.21 -12.17
N TYR A 29 32.96 32.57 -12.90
CA TYR A 29 33.12 33.03 -14.28
C TYR A 29 33.75 34.43 -14.35
N GLU A 30 33.45 35.31 -13.41
CA GLU A 30 34.09 36.63 -13.32
C GLU A 30 35.60 36.52 -13.09
N ALA A 31 36.03 35.63 -12.20
CA ALA A 31 37.45 35.31 -12.01
C ALA A 31 38.08 34.75 -13.30
N HIS A 32 37.35 33.92 -14.04
CA HIS A 32 37.85 33.38 -15.30
C HIS A 32 38.06 34.46 -16.38
N PHE A 33 37.20 35.49 -16.40
CA PHE A 33 37.39 36.67 -17.24
C PHE A 33 38.62 37.49 -16.81
N ASP A 34 38.81 37.68 -15.51
CA ASP A 34 39.97 38.43 -14.97
C ASP A 34 41.30 37.73 -15.34
N ASP A 35 41.36 36.41 -15.23
CA ASP A 35 42.52 35.61 -15.63
C ASP A 35 42.80 35.69 -17.14
N ALA A 36 41.75 35.70 -17.96
CA ALA A 36 41.89 35.78 -19.40
C ALA A 36 42.41 37.16 -19.84
N ILE A 37 41.96 38.24 -19.19
CA ILE A 37 42.45 39.59 -19.40
C ILE A 37 43.92 39.71 -18.98
N ALA A 38 44.29 39.14 -17.82
CA ALA A 38 45.68 39.09 -17.37
C ALA A 38 46.60 38.32 -18.35
N ALA A 39 46.06 37.30 -19.02
CA ALA A 39 46.73 36.56 -20.09
C ALA A 39 46.74 37.30 -21.45
N GLY A 40 46.26 38.54 -21.52
CA GLY A 40 46.25 39.37 -22.73
C GLY A 40 45.13 39.04 -23.73
N ARG A 41 44.12 38.25 -23.34
CA ARG A 41 42.94 37.97 -24.18
C ARG A 41 41.88 39.04 -23.99
N SER A 42 41.17 39.38 -25.06
CA SER A 42 40.05 40.32 -24.97
C SER A 42 38.81 39.66 -24.34
N GLU A 43 37.92 40.46 -23.75
CA GLU A 43 36.64 39.95 -23.21
C GLU A 43 35.80 39.23 -24.28
N ALA A 44 35.83 39.72 -25.52
CA ALA A 44 35.08 39.15 -26.61
C ALA A 44 35.58 37.75 -27.00
N GLU A 45 36.89 37.53 -26.99
CA GLU A 45 37.49 36.22 -27.23
C GLU A 45 37.22 35.26 -26.07
N THR A 46 37.31 35.73 -24.83
CA THR A 46 37.00 34.92 -23.64
C THR A 46 35.54 34.48 -23.64
N ALA A 47 34.61 35.38 -23.94
CA ALA A 47 33.20 35.03 -24.03
C ALA A 47 32.90 34.07 -25.20
N ALA A 48 33.61 34.18 -26.33
CA ALA A 48 33.49 33.23 -27.42
C ALA A 48 34.02 31.84 -27.04
N ALA A 49 35.09 31.78 -26.23
CA ALA A 49 35.64 30.54 -25.72
C ALA A 49 34.74 29.86 -24.66
N LEU A 50 34.08 30.66 -23.82
CA LEU A 50 33.10 30.18 -22.83
C LEU A 50 31.78 29.73 -23.48
N GLY A 51 31.46 30.24 -24.67
CA GLY A 51 30.30 29.83 -25.45
C GLY A 51 29.01 30.55 -25.07
N ASP A 52 27.88 29.85 -25.20
CA ASP A 52 26.54 30.42 -24.97
C ASP A 52 26.16 30.41 -23.47
N PRO A 53 26.02 31.58 -22.81
CA PRO A 53 25.66 31.67 -21.40
C PRO A 53 24.29 31.06 -21.08
N ASP A 54 23.35 31.06 -22.03
CA ASP A 54 22.02 30.48 -21.82
C ASP A 54 22.08 28.95 -21.78
N ARG A 55 22.97 28.33 -22.57
CA ARG A 55 23.24 26.90 -22.53
C ARG A 55 23.92 26.49 -21.23
N LEU A 56 24.95 27.23 -20.83
CA LEU A 56 25.69 26.99 -19.60
C LEU A 56 24.77 27.05 -18.38
N ALA A 57 23.86 28.03 -18.35
CA ALA A 57 22.89 28.14 -17.27
C ALA A 57 21.91 26.96 -17.20
N ARG A 58 21.54 26.36 -18.36
CA ARG A 58 20.72 25.15 -18.40
C ARG A 58 21.48 23.94 -17.84
N GLU A 59 22.74 23.78 -18.19
CA GLU A 59 23.61 22.69 -17.70
C GLU A 59 23.78 22.79 -16.18
N LEU A 60 24.14 23.97 -15.65
CA LEU A 60 24.28 24.20 -14.20
C LEU A 60 22.98 23.97 -13.42
N ARG A 61 21.82 24.34 -14.00
CA ARG A 61 20.52 24.02 -13.38
C ARG A 61 20.24 22.53 -13.37
N ALA A 62 20.58 21.81 -14.42
CA ALA A 62 20.36 20.38 -14.50
C ALA A 62 21.17 19.65 -13.40
N GLU A 63 22.45 20.04 -13.22
CA GLU A 63 23.30 19.52 -12.14
C GLU A 63 22.76 19.87 -10.75
N ALA A 64 22.39 21.13 -10.52
CA ALA A 64 21.81 21.57 -9.25
C ALA A 64 20.45 20.92 -8.94
N GLY A 65 19.69 20.56 -9.97
CA GLY A 65 18.45 19.80 -9.86
C GLY A 65 18.69 18.33 -9.51
N LEU A 66 19.66 17.70 -10.16
CA LEU A 66 20.03 16.30 -9.92
C LEU A 66 20.59 16.10 -8.51
N LYS A 67 21.49 16.99 -8.08
CA LYS A 67 22.07 16.94 -6.72
C LYS A 67 21.01 17.12 -5.64
N ARG A 68 20.05 18.04 -5.84
CA ARG A 68 18.90 18.19 -4.93
C ARG A 68 18.00 16.97 -4.91
N TRP A 69 17.79 16.32 -6.05
CA TRP A 69 17.00 15.08 -6.12
C TRP A 69 17.69 13.92 -5.38
N GLU A 70 19.02 13.82 -5.45
CA GLU A 70 19.79 12.85 -4.69
C GLU A 70 19.72 13.14 -3.18
N GLU A 71 19.86 14.41 -2.77
CA GLU A 71 19.78 14.82 -1.35
C GLU A 71 18.36 14.66 -0.76
N THR A 72 17.32 14.86 -1.56
CA THR A 72 15.91 14.74 -1.13
C THR A 72 15.39 13.30 -1.08
N LYS A 73 16.11 12.32 -1.65
CA LYS A 73 15.88 10.90 -1.35
C LYS A 73 16.31 10.64 0.09
N ASN A 74 15.44 10.97 1.04
CA ASN A 74 15.70 10.80 2.47
C ASN A 74 15.49 9.32 2.89
N PRO A 75 16.55 8.50 3.05
CA PRO A 75 16.42 7.08 3.39
C PRO A 75 15.73 6.85 4.73
N SER A 76 15.73 7.83 5.65
CA SER A 76 15.00 7.73 6.91
C SER A 76 13.48 7.76 6.72
N ALA A 77 12.97 8.52 5.73
CA ALA A 77 11.56 8.54 5.38
C ALA A 77 11.13 7.22 4.72
N ALA A 78 12.00 6.62 3.89
CA ALA A 78 11.77 5.30 3.31
C ALA A 78 11.76 4.20 4.40
N ALA A 79 12.71 4.23 5.34
CA ALA A 79 12.72 3.30 6.47
C ALA A 79 11.47 3.47 7.35
N GLY A 80 11.06 4.71 7.64
CA GLY A 80 9.82 5.00 8.36
C GLY A 80 8.57 4.46 7.67
N ALA A 81 8.49 4.56 6.34
CA ALA A 81 7.40 3.98 5.57
C ALA A 81 7.38 2.44 5.64
N VAL A 82 8.55 1.79 5.56
CA VAL A 82 8.66 0.33 5.72
C VAL A 82 8.21 -0.11 7.12
N PHE A 83 8.66 0.57 8.17
CA PHE A 83 8.22 0.28 9.54
C PHE A 83 6.74 0.55 9.74
N ALA A 84 6.16 1.58 9.11
CA ALA A 84 4.74 1.86 9.17
C ALA A 84 3.91 0.75 8.48
N VAL A 85 4.33 0.25 7.32
CA VAL A 85 3.67 -0.86 6.62
C VAL A 85 3.77 -2.16 7.43
N LEU A 86 4.96 -2.44 7.98
CA LEU A 86 5.15 -3.62 8.85
C LEU A 86 4.32 -3.51 10.15
N GLY A 87 4.27 -2.33 10.76
CA GLY A 87 3.48 -2.06 11.95
C GLY A 87 1.98 -2.18 11.71
N LEU A 88 1.49 -1.68 10.56
CA LEU A 88 0.10 -1.85 10.14
C LEU A 88 -0.23 -3.33 9.94
N GLY A 89 0.62 -4.07 9.24
CA GLY A 89 0.46 -5.51 9.08
C GLY A 89 0.51 -6.28 10.40
N ALA A 90 1.33 -5.85 11.36
CA ALA A 90 1.39 -6.44 12.69
C ALA A 90 0.09 -6.22 13.49
N ILE A 91 -0.51 -5.03 13.40
CA ILE A 91 -1.81 -4.73 14.01
C ILE A 91 -2.91 -5.59 13.38
N ASP A 92 -2.91 -5.71 12.04
CA ASP A 92 -3.86 -6.58 11.33
C ASP A 92 -3.71 -8.02 11.80
N ILE A 93 -2.49 -8.56 11.90
CA ILE A 93 -2.27 -9.92 12.41
C ILE A 93 -2.73 -10.05 13.86
N LEU A 94 -2.43 -9.08 14.73
CA LEU A 94 -2.75 -9.18 16.15
C LEU A 94 -4.25 -9.09 16.43
N ILE A 95 -5.00 -8.31 15.64
CA ILE A 95 -6.42 -8.05 15.89
C ILE A 95 -7.31 -8.86 14.95
N LEU A 96 -7.04 -8.81 13.64
CA LEU A 96 -7.90 -9.45 12.64
C LEU A 96 -7.79 -10.98 12.69
N LEU A 97 -6.59 -11.52 12.89
CA LEU A 97 -6.38 -12.97 12.86
C LEU A 97 -7.12 -13.71 14.00
N PRO A 98 -7.09 -13.27 15.27
CA PRO A 98 -7.90 -13.88 16.32
C PRO A 98 -9.41 -13.79 16.05
N ILE A 99 -9.90 -12.67 15.53
CA ILE A 99 -11.31 -12.51 15.17
C ILE A 99 -11.68 -13.52 14.07
N LEU A 100 -10.86 -13.62 13.02
CA LEU A 100 -11.07 -14.55 11.92
C LEU A 100 -11.05 -16.01 12.41
N MET A 101 -10.09 -16.37 13.27
CA MET A 101 -10.02 -17.69 13.88
C MET A 101 -11.23 -17.97 14.77
N GLY A 102 -11.73 -16.97 15.51
CA GLY A 102 -12.95 -17.09 16.32
C GLY A 102 -14.18 -17.39 15.46
N VAL A 103 -14.34 -16.68 14.34
CA VAL A 103 -15.45 -16.90 13.40
C VAL A 103 -15.36 -18.30 12.76
N ILE A 104 -14.17 -18.68 12.27
CA ILE A 104 -13.95 -20.01 11.66
C ILE A 104 -14.21 -21.11 12.70
N GLY A 105 -13.70 -20.95 13.92
CA GLY A 105 -13.90 -21.89 15.02
C GLY A 105 -15.38 -22.02 15.41
N ALA A 106 -16.12 -20.91 15.45
CA ALA A 106 -17.56 -20.93 15.71
C ALA A 106 -18.33 -21.69 14.61
N LEU A 107 -18.06 -21.40 13.33
CA LEU A 107 -18.68 -22.10 12.20
C LEU A 107 -18.37 -23.60 12.25
N PHE A 108 -17.11 -23.96 12.51
CA PHE A 108 -16.70 -25.34 12.67
C PHE A 108 -17.43 -26.02 13.84
N GLY A 109 -17.54 -25.33 14.98
CA GLY A 109 -18.28 -25.80 16.15
C GLY A 109 -19.75 -26.07 15.85
N PHE A 110 -20.43 -25.17 15.13
CA PHE A 110 -21.83 -25.37 14.71
C PHE A 110 -22.00 -26.54 13.75
N PHE A 111 -21.06 -26.74 12.81
CA PHE A 111 -21.06 -27.92 11.94
C PHE A 111 -20.90 -29.22 12.74
N MET A 112 -19.93 -29.28 13.64
CA MET A 112 -19.70 -30.45 14.48
C MET A 112 -20.88 -30.72 15.43
N ALA A 113 -21.49 -29.67 15.98
CA ALA A 113 -22.71 -29.79 16.77
C ALA A 113 -23.86 -30.36 15.94
N GLY A 114 -24.06 -29.89 14.71
CA GLY A 114 -25.03 -30.46 13.77
C GLY A 114 -24.82 -31.96 13.54
N ILE A 115 -23.58 -32.38 13.27
CA ILE A 115 -23.23 -33.80 13.10
C ILE A 115 -23.53 -34.60 14.37
N GLY A 116 -23.12 -34.10 15.54
CA GLY A 116 -23.34 -34.76 16.82
C GLY A 116 -24.83 -34.92 17.15
N ILE A 117 -25.63 -33.88 16.95
CA ILE A 117 -27.09 -33.92 17.16
C ILE A 117 -27.74 -34.88 16.17
N PHE A 118 -27.28 -34.92 14.92
CA PHE A 118 -27.81 -35.85 13.92
C PHE A 118 -27.57 -37.32 14.32
N ILE A 119 -26.34 -37.65 14.74
CA ILE A 119 -25.99 -38.99 15.21
C ILE A 119 -26.79 -39.35 16.46
N ALA A 120 -26.90 -38.42 17.43
CA ALA A 120 -27.71 -38.62 18.62
C ALA A 120 -29.19 -38.84 18.28
N GLY A 121 -29.75 -38.08 17.34
CA GLY A 121 -31.10 -38.28 16.82
C GLY A 121 -31.29 -39.66 16.17
N GLY A 122 -30.31 -40.12 15.40
CA GLY A 122 -30.31 -41.47 14.82
C GLY A 122 -30.29 -42.57 15.88
N PHE A 123 -29.54 -42.38 16.96
CA PHE A 123 -29.54 -43.31 18.10
C PHE A 123 -30.91 -43.32 18.81
N VAL A 124 -31.48 -42.14 19.10
CA VAL A 124 -32.81 -42.02 19.72
C VAL A 124 -33.89 -42.67 18.85
N PHE A 125 -33.80 -42.51 17.52
CA PHE A 125 -34.72 -43.13 16.57
C PHE A 125 -34.61 -44.66 16.54
N SER A 126 -33.39 -45.19 16.51
CA SER A 126 -33.13 -46.63 16.30
C SER A 126 -33.17 -47.47 17.57
N ALA A 127 -32.54 -47.01 18.65
CA ALA A 127 -32.44 -47.72 19.92
C ALA A 127 -33.50 -47.27 20.94
N GLY A 128 -33.86 -45.98 20.92
CA GLY A 128 -34.79 -45.39 21.88
C GLY A 128 -36.15 -46.10 22.03
N PRO A 129 -36.79 -46.63 20.96
CA PRO A 129 -38.05 -47.36 21.07
C PRO A 129 -37.99 -48.61 21.97
N PHE A 130 -36.81 -49.18 22.17
CA PHE A 130 -36.57 -50.40 22.96
C PHE A 130 -36.10 -50.12 24.39
N MET A 131 -35.97 -48.84 24.79
CA MET A 131 -35.43 -48.42 26.10
C MET A 131 -36.50 -47.92 27.07
N ASP A 132 -37.76 -48.29 26.86
CA ASP A 132 -38.93 -47.87 27.65
C ASP A 132 -38.98 -46.34 27.92
N PRO A 133 -38.96 -45.51 26.85
CA PRO A 133 -38.91 -44.06 26.99
C PRO A 133 -40.22 -43.52 27.57
N PRO A 134 -40.17 -42.40 28.33
CA PRO A 134 -41.39 -41.73 28.77
C PRO A 134 -42.21 -41.29 27.54
N GLY A 135 -43.48 -41.71 27.47
CA GLY A 135 -44.35 -41.49 26.30
C GLY A 135 -44.35 -42.62 25.27
N GLY A 136 -43.60 -43.70 25.52
CA GLY A 136 -43.62 -44.93 24.74
C GLY A 136 -42.81 -44.87 23.43
N PRO A 137 -42.76 -45.98 22.67
CA PRO A 137 -41.85 -46.13 21.53
C PRO A 137 -42.02 -45.07 20.43
N ALA A 138 -43.26 -44.65 20.16
CA ALA A 138 -43.56 -43.63 19.16
C ALA A 138 -42.94 -42.27 19.51
N PHE A 139 -42.83 -41.94 20.80
CA PHE A 139 -42.18 -40.70 21.24
C PHE A 139 -40.68 -40.70 20.88
N ALA A 140 -39.97 -41.82 21.09
CA ALA A 140 -38.57 -41.93 20.70
C ALA A 140 -38.36 -41.87 19.18
N ILE A 141 -39.23 -42.50 18.39
CA ILE A 141 -39.17 -42.43 16.92
C ILE A 141 -39.31 -40.97 16.46
N LEU A 142 -40.37 -40.29 16.90
CA LEU A 142 -40.64 -38.90 16.50
C LEU A 142 -39.57 -37.94 17.04
N GLY A 143 -39.10 -38.15 18.27
CA GLY A 143 -38.03 -37.36 18.87
C GLY A 143 -36.72 -37.50 18.09
N GLY A 144 -36.35 -38.73 17.70
CA GLY A 144 -35.15 -38.97 16.89
C GLY A 144 -35.22 -38.33 15.51
N ILE A 145 -36.37 -38.45 14.82
CA ILE A 145 -36.62 -37.76 13.54
C ILE A 145 -36.55 -36.24 13.72
N GLY A 146 -37.18 -35.70 14.77
CA GLY A 146 -37.15 -34.28 15.10
C GLY A 146 -35.73 -33.76 15.33
N LEU A 147 -34.90 -34.50 16.06
CA LEU A 147 -33.50 -34.16 16.29
C LEU A 147 -32.68 -34.18 15.00
N MET A 148 -32.85 -35.20 14.15
CA MET A 148 -32.17 -35.27 12.85
C MET A 148 -32.60 -34.13 11.91
N ALA A 149 -33.89 -33.79 11.89
CA ALA A 149 -34.41 -32.66 11.11
C ALA A 149 -33.85 -31.32 11.62
N ALA A 150 -33.82 -31.11 12.94
CA ALA A 150 -33.26 -29.91 13.56
C ALA A 150 -31.75 -29.78 13.27
N ALA A 151 -30.99 -30.88 13.37
CA ALA A 151 -29.57 -30.92 13.03
C ALA A 151 -29.32 -30.56 11.55
N THR A 152 -30.15 -31.08 10.65
CA THR A 152 -30.06 -30.79 9.22
C THR A 152 -30.35 -29.31 8.95
N ALA A 153 -31.39 -28.75 9.57
CA ALA A 153 -31.72 -27.33 9.47
C ALA A 153 -30.60 -26.43 10.02
N LEU A 154 -30.04 -26.76 11.18
CA LEU A 154 -28.91 -26.05 11.77
C LEU A 154 -27.69 -26.05 10.83
N SER A 155 -27.36 -27.22 10.28
CA SER A 155 -26.23 -27.37 9.36
C SER A 155 -26.44 -26.60 8.05
N ALA A 156 -27.67 -26.58 7.52
CA ALA A 156 -28.02 -25.80 6.34
C ALA A 156 -27.90 -24.30 6.57
N VAL A 157 -28.41 -23.79 7.70
CA VAL A 157 -28.27 -22.38 8.09
C VAL A 157 -26.80 -22.01 8.26
N THR A 158 -26.02 -22.85 8.94
CA THR A 158 -24.57 -22.63 9.12
C THR A 158 -23.84 -22.61 7.78
N GLY A 159 -24.22 -23.47 6.83
CA GLY A 159 -23.71 -23.46 5.46
C GLY A 159 -24.04 -22.18 4.71
N LEU A 160 -25.28 -21.68 4.80
CA LEU A 160 -25.68 -20.42 4.19
C LEU A 160 -24.92 -19.22 4.78
N VAL A 161 -24.74 -19.18 6.10
CA VAL A 161 -23.92 -18.16 6.77
C VAL A 161 -22.48 -18.22 6.27
N THR A 162 -21.92 -19.42 6.13
CA THR A 162 -20.55 -19.61 5.61
C THR A 162 -20.41 -19.05 4.20
N VAL A 163 -21.34 -19.39 3.29
CA VAL A 163 -21.34 -18.86 1.93
C VAL A 163 -21.49 -17.34 1.92
N GLY A 164 -22.38 -16.79 2.76
CA GLY A 164 -22.56 -15.34 2.92
C GLY A 164 -21.27 -14.64 3.37
N LEU A 165 -20.57 -15.21 4.36
CA LEU A 165 -19.30 -14.67 4.86
C LEU A 165 -18.20 -14.71 3.80
N VAL A 166 -18.06 -15.83 3.06
CA VAL A 166 -17.07 -15.94 1.97
C VAL A 166 -17.37 -14.91 0.88
N ASN A 167 -18.64 -14.77 0.48
CA ASN A 167 -19.04 -13.78 -0.52
C ASN A 167 -18.77 -12.35 -0.05
N LEU A 168 -19.00 -12.05 1.23
CA LEU A 168 -18.70 -10.76 1.84
C LEU A 168 -17.19 -10.48 1.84
N LEU A 169 -16.35 -11.45 2.20
CA LEU A 169 -14.89 -11.33 2.12
C LEU A 169 -14.40 -11.09 0.69
N VAL A 170 -14.90 -11.86 -0.28
CA VAL A 170 -14.54 -11.71 -1.69
C VAL A 170 -15.04 -10.37 -2.24
N TRP A 171 -16.22 -9.92 -1.84
CA TRP A 171 -16.72 -8.59 -2.19
C TRP A 171 -15.85 -7.48 -1.60
N TYR A 172 -15.48 -7.58 -0.32
CA TYR A 172 -14.60 -6.62 0.35
C TYR A 172 -13.23 -6.54 -0.34
N GLY A 173 -12.62 -7.68 -0.66
CA GLY A 173 -11.36 -7.72 -1.40
C GLY A 173 -11.47 -7.08 -2.80
N ARG A 174 -12.56 -7.35 -3.52
CA ARG A 174 -12.83 -6.72 -4.83
C ARG A 174 -13.07 -5.21 -4.71
N LEU A 175 -13.75 -4.76 -3.66
CA LEU A 175 -13.97 -3.33 -3.40
C LEU A 175 -12.63 -2.63 -3.16
N HIS A 176 -11.78 -3.20 -2.31
CA HIS A 176 -10.46 -2.66 -2.01
C HIS A 176 -9.58 -2.58 -3.27
N TYR A 177 -9.58 -3.63 -4.09
CA TYR A 177 -8.87 -3.63 -5.37
C TYR A 177 -9.40 -2.55 -6.34
N ARG A 178 -10.73 -2.37 -6.44
CA ARG A 178 -11.34 -1.34 -7.28
C ARG A 178 -10.97 0.08 -6.83
N LEU A 179 -10.86 0.32 -5.54
CA LEU A 179 -10.49 1.63 -4.99
C LEU A 179 -9.00 1.93 -5.16
N LEU A 180 -8.14 0.90 -5.16
CA LEU A 180 -6.70 1.05 -5.36
C LEU A 180 -6.29 1.16 -6.84
N LYS A 181 -7.09 0.61 -7.76
CA LYS A 181 -6.78 0.61 -9.20
C LYS A 181 -6.45 2.02 -9.77
N PRO A 182 -7.22 3.09 -9.48
CA PRO A 182 -6.92 4.44 -9.98
C PRO A 182 -5.63 5.05 -9.41
N ALA A 183 -5.16 4.58 -8.26
CA ALA A 183 -3.91 5.06 -7.64
C ALA A 183 -2.67 4.35 -8.21
N ILE A 184 -2.84 3.14 -8.75
CA ILE A 184 -1.76 2.31 -9.30
C ILE A 184 -1.57 2.58 -10.81
N GLU A 185 -2.64 2.97 -11.51
CA GLU A 185 -2.60 3.42 -12.91
C GLU A 185 -2.85 4.95 -12.94
N PRO A 186 -1.84 5.81 -12.62
CA PRO A 186 -1.96 7.22 -12.90
C PRO A 186 -2.12 7.38 -14.40
N GLN A 187 -3.24 7.98 -14.81
CA GLN A 187 -3.60 8.20 -16.22
C GLN A 187 -2.40 8.80 -16.97
N ALA A 188 -1.93 8.07 -17.97
CA ALA A 188 -0.95 8.56 -18.95
C ALA A 188 -1.57 9.63 -19.85
#